data_AF-A0A0B1S6L4-F1
#
_entry.id   AF-A0A0B1S6L4-F1
#
_cell.length_a   1.000
_cell.length_b   1.000
_cell.length_c   1.000
_cell.angle_alpha   90.00
_cell.angle_beta   90.00
_cell.angle_gamma   90.00
#
_symmetry.space_group_name_H-M   'P 1'
#
loop_
_entity.id
_entity.type
_entity.pdbx_description
1 polymer ?
#
loop_
_entity_poly.entity_id
_entity_poly.type
_entity_poly.pdbx_seq_one_letter_code
_entity_poly.pdbx_strand_id
1 'polypeptide(L)'
;MYAMNVANELMVPYASAVVMEIYREDSDYLVEFFYRNETTHSPYRLTLPKCGTRCTVQNMAEQYSDMTLASLGEQQQLCGTPLKDCNGSASIVSISFITVLLIVVNLL
;
A
#
# COMPACT_ATOMS: atom_id res chain seq x y z
N MET A 1 -0.21 -7.36 -9.85
CA MET A 1 -0.14 -8.62 -10.62
C MET A 1 1.28 -9.15 -10.74
N TYR A 2 2.30 -8.31 -11.02
CA TYR A 2 3.70 -8.76 -11.11
C TYR A 2 4.26 -9.35 -9.82
N ALA A 3 3.99 -8.73 -8.66
CA ALA A 3 4.38 -9.29 -7.37
C ALA A 3 3.90 -10.75 -7.25
N MET A 4 2.60 -11.01 -7.45
CA MET A 4 2.05 -12.37 -7.34
C MET A 4 2.44 -13.33 -8.50
N ASN A 5 3.23 -12.86 -9.48
CA ASN A 5 3.62 -13.59 -10.69
C ASN A 5 2.43 -14.12 -11.52
N VAL A 6 1.43 -13.26 -11.71
CA VAL A 6 0.20 -13.54 -12.51
C VAL A 6 -0.04 -12.52 -13.61
N ALA A 7 0.96 -11.69 -13.93
CA ALA A 7 0.88 -10.75 -15.03
C ALA A 7 1.00 -11.48 -16.37
N ASN A 8 0.29 -11.00 -17.39
CA ASN A 8 0.27 -11.57 -18.74
C ASN A 8 1.14 -10.77 -19.73
N GLU A 9 2.05 -9.92 -19.24
CA GLU A 9 2.94 -9.05 -20.04
C GLU A 9 2.22 -8.06 -20.98
N LEU A 10 0.89 -7.93 -20.87
CA LEU A 10 0.11 -6.97 -21.63
C LEU A 10 -0.10 -5.68 -20.85
N MET A 11 -0.33 -4.59 -21.59
CA MET A 11 -0.75 -3.34 -20.98
C MET A 11 -2.13 -3.49 -20.34
N VAL A 12 -2.25 -3.03 -19.10
CA VAL A 12 -3.48 -3.06 -18.32
C VAL A 12 -4.50 -2.12 -18.97
N PRO A 13 -5.65 -2.61 -19.50
CA PRO A 13 -6.62 -1.76 -20.17
C PRO A 13 -7.41 -0.90 -19.19
N TYR A 14 -8.06 0.13 -19.71
CA TYR A 14 -8.91 1.03 -18.93
C TYR A 14 -10.05 0.28 -18.24
N ALA A 15 -10.36 0.71 -17.01
CA ALA A 15 -11.39 0.11 -16.16
C ALA A 15 -11.21 -1.40 -15.92
N SER A 16 -10.00 -1.92 -16.09
CA SER A 16 -9.67 -3.27 -15.64
C SER A 16 -9.61 -3.34 -14.12
N ALA A 17 -9.88 -4.52 -13.58
CA ALA A 17 -9.90 -4.76 -12.16
C ALA A 17 -9.23 -6.10 -11.82
N VAL A 18 -8.45 -6.09 -10.74
CA VAL A 18 -8.05 -7.31 -10.04
C VAL A 18 -8.96 -7.43 -8.84
N VAL A 19 -9.74 -8.51 -8.79
CA VAL A 19 -10.71 -8.78 -7.72
C VAL A 19 -10.16 -9.91 -6.87
N MET A 20 -10.13 -9.71 -5.56
CA MET A 20 -9.80 -10.74 -4.59
C MET A 20 -11.10 -11.07 -3.84
N GLU A 21 -11.54 -12.31 -3.95
CA GLU A 21 -12.71 -12.81 -3.23
C GLU A 21 -12.22 -13.69 -2.08
N ILE A 22 -12.72 -13.42 -0.88
CA ILE A 22 -12.44 -14.22 0.31
C ILE A 22 -13.77 -14.77 0.80
N TYR A 23 -13.85 -16.08 0.96
CA TYR A 23 -15.04 -16.74 1.46
C TYR A 23 -14.67 -17.84 2.46
N ARG A 24 -15.62 -18.20 3.31
CA ARG A 24 -15.44 -19.24 4.33
C ARG A 24 -16.02 -20.55 3.82
N GLU A 25 -15.21 -21.60 3.84
CA GLU A 25 -15.61 -22.97 3.55
C GLU A 25 -15.26 -23.82 4.77
N ASP A 26 -16.28 -24.38 5.42
CA ASP A 26 -16.16 -25.08 6.71
C ASP A 26 -15.46 -24.28 7.80
N SER A 27 -14.25 -24.66 8.22
CA SER A 27 -13.43 -23.94 9.22
C SER A 27 -12.46 -22.94 8.62
N ASP A 28 -12.25 -22.99 7.30
CA ASP A 28 -11.14 -22.32 6.63
C ASP A 28 -11.63 -21.13 5.81
N TYR A 29 -10.73 -20.18 5.59
CA TYR A 29 -10.95 -19.05 4.68
C TYR A 29 -10.18 -19.28 3.41
N LEU A 30 -10.89 -19.29 2.29
CA LEU A 30 -10.34 -19.45 0.97
C LEU A 30 -10.31 -18.13 0.24
N VAL A 31 -9.27 -17.95 -0.58
CA VAL A 31 -9.09 -16.81 -1.45
C VAL A 31 -9.07 -17.24 -2.91
N GLU A 32 -9.75 -16.46 -3.73
CA GLU A 32 -9.72 -16.55 -5.18
C GLU A 32 -9.39 -15.19 -5.78
N PHE A 33 -8.65 -15.22 -6.89
CA PHE A 33 -8.31 -14.02 -7.63
C PHE A 33 -8.93 -14.04 -9.01
N PHE A 34 -9.42 -12.89 -9.44
CA PHE A 34 -9.95 -12.68 -10.76
C PHE A 34 -9.34 -11.43 -11.39
N TYR A 35 -9.14 -11.48 -12.70
CA TYR A 35 -8.73 -10.35 -13.50
C TYR A 35 -9.79 -10.06 -14.55
N ARG A 36 -10.43 -8.91 -14.46
CA ARG A 36 -11.37 -8.42 -15.46
C ARG A 36 -10.68 -7.36 -16.29
N ASN A 37 -10.32 -7.70 -17.51
CA ASN A 37 -9.66 -6.80 -18.46
C ASN A 37 -10.58 -6.39 -19.63
N GLU A 38 -11.80 -6.89 -19.69
CA GLU A 38 -12.80 -6.52 -20.68
C GLU A 38 -14.22 -6.58 -20.11
N THR A 39 -15.18 -6.03 -20.84
CA THR A 39 -16.57 -5.89 -20.38
C THR A 39 -17.51 -6.96 -20.91
N THR A 40 -17.13 -7.65 -21.98
CA THR A 40 -17.92 -8.65 -22.72
C THR A 40 -17.89 -10.03 -22.08
N HIS A 41 -16.86 -10.31 -21.27
CA HIS A 41 -16.67 -11.59 -20.61
C HIS A 41 -16.70 -11.45 -19.08
N SER A 42 -16.96 -12.58 -18.42
CA SER A 42 -16.79 -12.69 -16.98
C SER A 42 -15.30 -12.57 -16.61
N PRO A 43 -14.98 -12.10 -15.39
CA PRO A 43 -13.60 -12.01 -14.93
C PRO A 43 -12.82 -13.32 -15.08
N TYR A 44 -11.58 -13.22 -15.58
CA TYR A 44 -10.68 -14.36 -15.73
C TYR A 44 -10.15 -14.80 -14.37
N ARG A 45 -10.40 -16.04 -13.99
CA ARG A 45 -9.86 -16.63 -12.76
C ARG A 45 -8.34 -16.80 -12.87
N LEU A 46 -7.60 -16.22 -11.92
CA LEU A 46 -6.15 -16.29 -11.86
C LEU A 46 -5.70 -17.50 -11.05
N THR A 47 -4.64 -18.18 -11.52
CA THR A 47 -3.99 -19.28 -10.78
C THR A 47 -2.68 -18.76 -10.22
N LEU A 48 -2.55 -18.77 -8.89
CA LEU A 48 -1.34 -18.34 -8.20
C LEU A 48 -0.28 -19.46 -8.27
N PRO A 49 0.95 -19.20 -8.76
CA PRO A 49 1.96 -20.24 -8.97
C PRO A 49 2.29 -21.09 -7.73
N LYS A 50 2.21 -20.50 -6.53
CA LYS A 50 2.57 -21.17 -5.27
C LYS A 50 1.41 -21.79 -4.51
N CYS A 51 0.15 -21.42 -4.81
CA CYS A 51 -1.01 -21.87 -4.04
C CYS A 51 -2.15 -22.47 -4.90
N GLY A 52 -2.12 -22.31 -6.22
CA GLY A 52 -3.18 -22.73 -7.12
C GLY A 52 -4.31 -21.70 -7.27
N THR A 53 -5.49 -22.15 -7.66
CA THR A 53 -6.62 -21.28 -8.01
C THR A 53 -7.58 -21.01 -6.85
N ARG A 54 -7.59 -21.90 -5.87
CA ARG A 54 -8.29 -21.80 -4.59
C ARG A 54 -7.26 -22.12 -3.51
N CYS A 55 -6.93 -21.18 -2.66
CA CYS A 55 -6.02 -21.45 -1.56
C CYS A 55 -6.48 -20.84 -0.25
N THR A 56 -6.02 -21.40 0.85
CA THR A 56 -6.32 -20.83 2.16
C THR A 56 -5.61 -19.49 2.32
N VAL A 57 -6.25 -18.55 3.02
CA VAL A 57 -5.66 -17.23 3.31
C VAL A 57 -4.31 -17.38 4.01
N GLN A 58 -4.19 -18.35 4.93
CA GLN A 58 -2.95 -18.64 5.64
C GLN A 58 -1.84 -19.09 4.67
N ASN A 59 -2.10 -20.09 3.83
CA ASN A 59 -1.11 -20.56 2.86
C ASN A 59 -0.73 -19.44 1.87
N MET A 60 -1.68 -18.63 1.41
CA MET A 60 -1.36 -17.48 0.56
C MET A 60 -0.38 -16.51 1.25
N ALA A 61 -0.67 -16.13 2.50
CA ALA A 61 0.18 -15.20 3.26
C ALA A 61 1.60 -15.77 3.45
N GLU A 62 1.72 -17.07 3.72
CA GLU A 62 3.00 -17.77 3.86
C GLU A 62 3.76 -17.83 2.52
N GLN A 63 3.11 -18.16 1.41
CA GLN A 63 3.77 -18.30 0.11
C GLN A 63 4.29 -16.97 -0.47
N TYR A 64 3.65 -15.86 -0.10
CA TYR A 64 3.95 -14.52 -0.60
C TYR A 64 4.61 -13.60 0.44
N SER A 65 5.05 -14.14 1.59
CA SER A 65 5.71 -13.39 2.66
C SER A 65 6.89 -12.56 2.16
N ASP A 66 7.71 -13.14 1.27
CA ASP A 66 8.94 -12.54 0.73
C ASP A 66 8.68 -11.32 -0.18
N MET A 67 7.42 -11.11 -0.57
CA MET A 67 7.00 -10.01 -1.44
C MET A 67 6.22 -8.93 -0.68
N THR A 68 6.12 -9.09 0.64
CA THR A 68 5.48 -8.14 1.53
C THR A 68 6.51 -7.53 2.47
N LEU A 69 6.25 -6.30 2.90
CA LEU A 69 7.03 -5.63 3.94
C LEU A 69 6.21 -5.70 5.22
N ALA A 70 6.84 -6.03 6.34
CA ALA A 70 6.18 -6.16 7.61
C ALA A 70 5.68 -4.80 8.15
N SER A 71 6.32 -3.70 7.73
CA SER A 71 5.94 -2.36 8.17
C SER A 71 6.35 -1.24 7.21
N LEU A 72 5.73 -0.06 7.39
CA LEU A 72 6.14 1.17 6.73
C LEU A 72 7.58 1.57 7.08
N GLY A 73 8.03 1.32 8.31
CA GLY A 73 9.40 1.62 8.74
C GLY A 73 10.44 0.77 8.01
N GLU A 74 10.15 -0.51 7.82
CA GLU A 74 10.99 -1.40 7.01
C GLU A 74 11.04 -0.95 5.54
N GLN A 75 9.90 -0.58 4.97
CA GLN A 75 9.84 -0.01 3.61
C GLN A 75 10.74 1.22 3.48
N GLN A 76 10.62 2.15 4.42
CA GLN A 76 11.43 3.36 4.48
C GLN A 76 12.93 3.03 4.57
N GLN A 77 13.31 2.06 5.40
CA GLN A 77 14.70 1.65 5.56
C GLN A 77 15.28 1.05 4.26
N LEU A 78 14.54 0.14 3.61
CA LEU A 78 14.96 -0.50 2.35
C LEU A 78 15.02 0.46 1.17
N CYS A 79 14.10 1.42 1.09
CA CYS A 79 14.08 2.42 0.03
C CYS A 79 15.13 3.53 0.21
N GLY A 80 15.92 3.49 1.27
CA GLY A 80 16.94 4.51 1.56
C GLY A 80 16.28 5.80 2.01
N THR A 81 15.85 5.82 3.27
CA THR A 81 15.40 7.04 3.95
C THR A 81 16.28 7.29 5.18
N PRO A 82 16.33 8.54 5.67
CA PRO A 82 15.16 9.38 5.87
C PRO A 82 14.63 9.98 4.55
N LEU A 83 13.31 10.07 4.44
CA LEU A 83 12.67 10.94 3.45
C LEU A 83 13.36 12.28 3.67
N LYS A 84 13.82 12.94 2.59
CA LYS A 84 14.44 14.26 2.68
C LYS A 84 13.60 15.10 3.65
N ASP A 85 14.22 15.56 4.74
CA ASP A 85 13.55 16.44 5.67
C ASP A 85 12.96 17.60 4.88
N CYS A 86 11.64 17.69 4.84
CA CYS A 86 10.98 18.93 4.48
C CYS A 86 11.31 19.88 5.61
N ASN A 87 12.46 20.56 5.50
CA ASN A 87 12.79 21.73 6.29
C ASN A 87 11.84 22.86 5.87
N GLY A 88 10.54 22.66 6.11
CA GLY A 88 9.63 23.76 6.34
C GLY A 88 10.15 24.39 7.61
N SER A 89 10.98 25.41 7.45
CA SER A 89 11.25 26.34 8.52
C SER A 89 9.89 26.80 9.02
N ALA A 90 9.40 26.21 10.11
CA ALA A 90 8.59 26.95 11.04
C ALA A 90 9.53 28.05 11.54
N SER A 91 9.64 29.11 10.73
CA SER A 91 10.34 30.31 11.12
C SER A 91 9.76 30.67 12.47
N ILE A 92 10.61 30.62 13.48
CA ILE A 92 10.41 31.13 14.83
C ILE A 92 10.16 32.64 14.75
N VAL A 93 9.03 33.04 14.15
CA VAL A 93 8.51 34.42 14.17
C VAL A 93 7.86 34.71 15.53
N SER A 94 7.72 33.70 16.39
CA SER A 94 7.12 33.83 17.72
C SER A 94 7.98 34.62 18.73
N ILE A 95 9.31 34.56 18.65
CA ILE A 95 10.17 35.25 19.64
C ILE A 95 10.20 36.76 19.40
N SER A 96 10.14 37.21 18.14
CA SER A 96 10.18 38.65 17.81
C SER A 96 8.89 39.39 18.17
N PHE A 97 7.72 38.73 18.17
CA PHE A 97 6.47 39.37 18.60
C PHE A 97 6.42 39.56 20.12
N ILE A 98 6.95 38.62 20.91
CA ILE A 98 6.94 38.69 22.38
C ILE A 98 7.86 39.82 22.87
N THR A 99 9.03 40.01 22.25
CA THR A 99 9.94 41.10 22.63
C THR A 99 9.37 42.48 22.27
N VAL A 100 8.73 42.62 21.10
CA VAL A 100 8.06 43.87 20.71
C VAL A 100 6.89 44.20 21.65
N LEU A 101 6.08 43.20 22.04
CA LEU A 101 4.97 43.41 22.97
C LEU A 101 5.47 43.87 24.36
N LEU A 102 6.54 43.26 24.88
CA LEU A 102 7.15 43.65 26.16
C LEU A 102 7.73 45.06 26.14
N ILE A 103 8.35 45.48 25.03
CA ILE A 103 8.87 46.85 24.89
C ILE A 103 7.72 47.86 24.87
N VAL A 104 6.63 47.59 24.14
CA VAL A 104 5.46 48.48 24.08
C VAL A 104 4.78 48.60 25.44
N VAL A 105 4.64 47.50 26.19
CA VAL A 105 4.04 47.52 27.54
C VAL A 105 4.90 48.28 28.56
N ASN A 106 6.23 48.28 28.42
CA ASN A 106 7.12 49.05 29.30
C ASN A 106 7.28 50.53 28.89
N LEU A 107 6.77 50.93 27.71
CA LEU A 107 6.78 52.32 27.24
C LEU A 107 5.45 53.06 27.44
N LEU A 108 4.41 52.37 27.93
CA LEU A 108 3.08 52.89 28.29
C LEU A 108 2.98 53.02 29.81
#